data_AF-A0A454TX39-F1
#
_entry.id   AF-A0A454TX39-F1
#
_cell.length_a   1.000
_cell.length_b   1.000
_cell.length_c   1.000
_cell.angle_alpha   90.00
_cell.angle_beta   90.00
_cell.angle_gamma   90.00
#
_symmetry.space_group_name_H-M   'P 1'
#
loop_
_entity.id
_entity.type
_entity.pdbx_description
1 polymer ?
#
loop_
_entity_poly.entity_id
_entity_poly.type
_entity_poly.pdbx_seq_one_letter_code
_entity_poly.pdbx_strand_id
1 'polypeptide(L)'
;MSLQKFGLRYERLLVLSAPISLACILVAFVAIASDFAKDKTEAQCRDVAANIVEKSKNDLQKLWEKREKIGKLTFANEYVSETSMMIIKGSPYPCKYEIGHQDTNAALPPEEFASKLRADANNIREQSSKRPVRSYGIELPEKATISLFGTKLMISIYTLTQVMQIVLFPILILWLGSLFNTRYRETILIGVAAKISDLYPHVINVYMNATLPPLRKKSWAGYYFKTLIPYFPALVRIFLLSIFIMPPTIFYCASLFYLSADEHAALAVMAGFLVIIFSMTNAISELSRWHAGKTFPGPKLNAQR
;
A
#
# COMPACT_ATOMS: atom_id res chain seq x y z
N MET A 1 13.79 -12.99 32.22
CA MET A 1 14.32 -13.37 30.89
C MET A 1 15.44 -12.40 30.56
N SER A 2 16.64 -12.89 30.18
CA SER A 2 17.83 -12.04 29.99
C SER A 2 17.77 -11.22 28.69
N LEU A 3 18.52 -10.11 28.64
CA LEU A 3 18.59 -9.23 27.48
C LEU A 3 19.04 -9.97 26.21
N GLN A 4 19.98 -10.90 26.35
CA GLN A 4 20.44 -11.79 25.27
C GLN A 4 19.31 -12.60 24.64
N LYS A 5 18.38 -13.13 25.43
CA LYS A 5 17.26 -13.93 24.91
C LYS A 5 16.27 -13.07 24.13
N PHE A 6 16.05 -11.82 24.55
CA PHE A 6 15.20 -10.89 23.81
C PHE A 6 15.85 -10.42 22.51
N GLY A 7 17.14 -10.05 22.55
CA GLY A 7 17.89 -9.63 21.36
C GLY A 7 17.95 -10.73 20.29
N LEU A 8 18.24 -11.98 20.68
CA LEU A 8 18.23 -13.12 19.75
C LEU A 8 16.84 -13.38 19.15
N ARG A 9 15.78 -13.28 19.96
CA ARG A 9 14.40 -13.42 19.48
C ARG A 9 14.05 -12.31 18.48
N TYR A 10 14.46 -11.08 18.77
CA TYR A 10 14.22 -9.93 17.91
C TYR A 10 14.95 -10.07 16.57
N GLU A 11 16.21 -10.48 16.60
CA GLU A 11 16.99 -10.75 15.38
C GLU A 11 16.32 -11.83 14.49
N ARG A 12 15.86 -12.94 15.09
CA ARG A 12 15.11 -13.97 14.34
C ARG A 12 13.82 -13.43 13.71
N LEU A 13 13.12 -12.54 14.40
CA LEU A 13 11.93 -11.88 13.86
C LEU A 13 12.29 -10.90 12.72
N LEU A 14 13.43 -10.22 12.79
CA LEU A 14 13.92 -9.38 11.69
C LEU A 14 14.29 -10.22 10.47
N VAL A 15 14.92 -11.38 10.65
CA VAL A 15 15.24 -12.30 9.55
C VAL A 15 13.96 -12.80 8.83
N LEU A 16 12.86 -12.97 9.57
CA LEU A 16 11.56 -13.34 8.99
C LEU A 16 10.99 -12.27 8.04
N SER A 17 11.48 -11.03 8.07
CA SER A 17 11.08 -9.99 7.10
C SER A 17 11.35 -10.40 5.66
N ALA A 18 12.46 -11.09 5.37
CA ALA A 18 12.85 -11.43 4.01
C ALA A 18 11.85 -12.37 3.31
N PRO A 19 11.49 -13.55 3.87
CA PRO A 19 10.49 -14.42 3.25
C PRO A 19 9.10 -13.78 3.19
N ILE A 20 8.71 -12.99 4.20
CA ILE A 20 7.43 -12.25 4.19
C ILE A 20 7.42 -11.20 3.07
N SER A 21 8.52 -10.48 2.89
CA SER A 21 8.68 -9.49 1.82
C SER A 21 8.58 -10.15 0.46
N LEU A 22 9.26 -11.28 0.26
CA LEU A 22 9.20 -12.03 -0.99
C LEU A 22 7.76 -12.46 -1.31
N ALA A 23 7.03 -12.98 -0.31
CA ALA A 23 5.62 -13.35 -0.48
C ALA A 23 4.74 -12.14 -0.83
N CYS A 24 4.93 -11.01 -0.16
CA CYS A 24 4.20 -9.77 -0.45
C CYS A 24 4.53 -9.21 -1.84
N ILE A 25 5.81 -9.27 -2.26
CA ILE A 25 6.27 -8.86 -3.59
C ILE A 25 5.62 -9.72 -4.66
N LEU A 26 5.58 -11.05 -4.48
CA LEU A 26 4.95 -11.95 -5.44
C LEU A 26 3.45 -11.64 -5.59
N VAL A 27 2.75 -11.46 -4.47
CA VAL A 27 1.32 -11.11 -4.48
C VAL A 27 1.09 -9.74 -5.12
N ALA A 28 1.89 -8.73 -4.79
CA ALA A 28 1.82 -7.41 -5.39
C ALA A 28 2.16 -7.42 -6.88
N PHE A 29 3.17 -8.20 -7.27
CA PHE A 29 3.57 -8.37 -8.66
C PHE A 29 2.42 -8.95 -9.46
N VAL A 30 1.79 -10.04 -9.01
CA VAL A 30 0.63 -10.63 -9.68
C VAL A 30 -0.55 -9.65 -9.73
N ALA A 31 -0.78 -8.89 -8.65
CA ALA A 31 -1.83 -7.87 -8.61
C ALA A 31 -1.62 -6.77 -9.66
N ILE A 32 -0.40 -6.22 -9.74
CA ILE A 32 -0.02 -5.16 -10.69
C ILE A 32 0.06 -5.70 -12.12
N ALA A 33 0.54 -6.93 -12.27
CA ALA A 33 0.66 -7.66 -13.53
C ALA A 33 -0.69 -8.00 -14.15
N SER A 34 -1.76 -8.04 -13.36
CA SER A 34 -3.07 -8.33 -13.89
C SER A 34 -3.61 -7.14 -14.68
N ASP A 35 -3.55 -7.21 -16.02
CA ASP A 35 -4.32 -6.35 -16.92
C ASP A 35 -5.83 -6.34 -16.56
N PHE A 36 -6.27 -7.37 -15.84
CA PHE A 36 -7.56 -7.45 -15.17
C PHE A 36 -7.90 -6.22 -14.31
N ALA A 37 -6.93 -5.63 -13.58
CA ALA A 37 -7.18 -4.44 -12.77
C ALA A 37 -7.53 -3.23 -13.65
N LYS A 38 -6.83 -3.04 -14.78
CA LYS A 38 -7.14 -1.98 -15.75
C LYS A 38 -8.48 -2.21 -16.42
N ASP A 39 -8.71 -3.40 -16.95
CA ASP A 39 -9.97 -3.77 -17.62
C ASP A 39 -11.16 -3.64 -16.67
N LYS A 40 -10.99 -4.01 -15.40
CA LYS A 40 -12.03 -3.86 -14.37
C LYS A 40 -12.31 -2.39 -14.03
N THR A 41 -11.28 -1.56 -13.85
CA THR A 41 -11.49 -0.11 -13.63
C THR A 41 -12.19 0.54 -14.82
N GLU A 42 -11.87 0.12 -16.04
CA GLU A 42 -12.53 0.61 -17.25
C GLU A 42 -14.00 0.17 -17.31
N ALA A 43 -14.30 -1.08 -16.98
CA ALA A 43 -15.68 -1.58 -16.90
C ALA A 43 -16.49 -0.86 -15.82
N GLN A 44 -15.92 -0.63 -14.63
CA GLN A 44 -16.57 0.14 -13.55
C GLN A 44 -16.85 1.57 -13.97
N CYS A 45 -15.91 2.23 -14.63
CA CYS A 45 -16.10 3.58 -15.17
C CYS A 45 -17.24 3.65 -16.17
N ARG A 46 -17.37 2.66 -17.06
CA ARG A 46 -18.47 2.57 -18.03
C ARG A 46 -19.83 2.32 -17.35
N ASP A 47 -19.89 1.50 -16.32
CA ASP A 47 -21.12 1.27 -15.54
C ASP A 47 -21.56 2.52 -14.76
N VAL A 48 -20.61 3.22 -14.11
CA VAL A 48 -20.89 4.48 -13.41
C VAL A 48 -21.37 5.54 -14.41
N ALA A 49 -20.72 5.65 -15.57
CA ALA A 49 -21.14 6.55 -16.63
C ALA A 49 -22.56 6.22 -17.12
N ALA A 50 -22.89 4.94 -17.33
CA ALA A 50 -24.24 4.53 -17.72
C ALA A 50 -25.29 4.93 -16.68
N ASN A 51 -25.01 4.73 -15.38
CA ASN A 51 -25.91 5.10 -14.30
C ASN A 51 -26.09 6.62 -14.17
N ILE A 52 -25.05 7.42 -14.43
CA ILE A 52 -25.14 8.89 -14.47
C ILE A 52 -26.06 9.33 -15.62
N VAL A 53 -25.87 8.77 -16.83
CA VAL A 53 -26.70 9.07 -18.00
C VAL A 53 -28.16 8.69 -17.75
N GLU A 54 -28.41 7.53 -17.14
CA GLU A 54 -29.76 7.07 -16.82
C GLU A 54 -30.44 7.94 -15.75
N LYS A 55 -29.69 8.37 -14.73
CA LYS A 55 -30.19 9.29 -13.69
C LYS A 55 -30.55 10.66 -14.26
N SER A 56 -29.78 11.14 -15.23
CA SER A 56 -30.01 12.43 -15.90
C SER A 56 -30.81 12.31 -17.21
N LYS A 57 -31.45 11.15 -17.46
CA LYS A 57 -32.10 10.82 -18.74
C LYS A 57 -33.06 11.92 -19.22
N ASN A 58 -33.90 12.45 -18.33
CA ASN A 58 -34.92 13.43 -18.69
C ASN A 58 -34.33 14.78 -19.15
N ASP A 59 -33.24 15.23 -18.52
CA ASP A 59 -32.60 16.50 -18.89
C ASP A 59 -31.77 16.35 -20.15
N LEU A 60 -31.06 15.22 -20.28
CA LEU A 60 -30.34 14.85 -21.49
C LEU A 60 -31.27 14.64 -22.69
N GLN A 61 -32.48 14.11 -22.48
CA GLN A 61 -33.49 13.93 -23.52
C GLN A 61 -33.99 15.28 -24.07
N LYS A 62 -34.20 16.28 -23.19
CA LYS A 62 -34.58 17.64 -23.64
C LYS A 62 -33.49 18.28 -24.50
N LEU A 63 -32.22 18.08 -24.15
CA LEU A 63 -31.09 18.56 -24.95
C LEU A 63 -30.96 17.78 -26.27
N TRP A 64 -31.23 16.47 -26.24
CA TRP A 64 -31.25 15.62 -27.42
C TRP A 64 -32.33 16.03 -28.42
N GLU A 65 -33.50 16.47 -27.95
CA GLU A 65 -34.60 16.96 -28.79
C GLU A 65 -34.30 18.31 -29.46
N LYS A 66 -33.40 19.11 -28.87
CA LYS A 66 -32.93 20.40 -29.43
C LYS A 66 -31.85 20.27 -30.50
N ARG A 67 -31.52 19.04 -30.93
CA ARG A 67 -30.47 18.79 -31.93
C ARG A 67 -30.73 19.55 -33.23
N GLU A 68 -29.68 20.13 -33.78
CA GLU A 68 -29.75 20.89 -35.02
C GLU A 68 -29.53 19.97 -36.21
N LYS A 69 -30.32 20.14 -37.27
CA LYS A 69 -30.15 19.39 -38.51
C LYS A 69 -29.55 20.30 -39.58
N ILE A 70 -28.27 20.09 -39.89
CA ILE A 70 -27.56 20.84 -40.92
C ILE A 70 -27.35 19.89 -42.11
N GLY A 71 -28.18 20.06 -43.14
CA GLY A 71 -28.20 19.19 -44.33
C GLY A 71 -28.65 17.77 -44.00
N LYS A 72 -27.83 16.77 -44.32
CA LYS A 72 -28.09 15.34 -44.00
C LYS A 72 -27.61 14.94 -42.60
N LEU A 73 -26.86 15.81 -41.91
CA LEU A 73 -26.24 15.52 -40.63
C LEU A 73 -27.04 16.14 -39.49
N THR A 74 -27.15 15.40 -38.38
CA THR A 74 -27.74 15.86 -37.12
C THR A 74 -26.63 16.13 -36.12
N PHE A 75 -26.55 17.36 -35.63
CA PHE A 75 -25.55 17.81 -34.68
C PHE A 75 -26.18 17.97 -33.29
N ALA A 76 -25.54 17.37 -32.28
CA ALA A 76 -26.00 17.38 -30.90
C ALA A 76 -24.94 17.99 -29.97
N ASN A 77 -24.40 19.15 -30.32
CA ASN A 77 -23.26 19.79 -29.62
C ASN A 77 -23.52 20.02 -28.12
N GLU A 78 -24.65 20.65 -27.77
CA GLU A 78 -25.01 20.92 -26.36
C GLU A 78 -25.21 19.63 -25.57
N TYR A 79 -25.87 18.64 -26.18
CA TYR A 79 -26.10 17.33 -25.58
C TYR A 79 -24.78 16.60 -25.29
N VAL A 80 -23.86 16.52 -26.26
CA VAL A 80 -22.58 15.81 -26.11
C VAL A 80 -21.70 16.47 -25.06
N SER A 81 -21.63 17.81 -25.07
CA SER A 81 -20.85 18.59 -24.10
C SER A 81 -21.37 18.37 -22.67
N GLU A 82 -22.69 18.45 -22.48
CA GLU A 82 -23.30 18.30 -21.16
C GLU A 82 -23.20 16.87 -20.65
N THR A 83 -23.40 15.87 -21.52
CA THR A 83 -23.21 14.45 -21.19
C THR A 83 -21.78 14.18 -20.70
N SER A 84 -20.78 14.72 -21.42
CA SER A 84 -19.36 14.58 -21.05
C SER A 84 -19.07 15.25 -19.71
N MET A 85 -19.55 16.47 -19.49
CA MET A 85 -19.38 17.20 -18.22
C MET A 85 -20.03 16.48 -17.04
N MET A 86 -21.22 15.93 -17.20
CA MET A 86 -21.92 15.17 -16.15
C MET A 86 -21.16 13.91 -15.76
N ILE A 87 -20.61 13.17 -16.73
CA ILE A 87 -19.83 11.96 -16.46
C ILE A 87 -18.53 12.31 -15.72
N ILE A 88 -17.83 13.37 -16.12
CA ILE A 88 -16.57 13.80 -15.48
C ILE A 88 -16.80 14.29 -14.05
N LYS A 89 -17.84 15.11 -13.82
CA LYS A 89 -18.13 15.65 -12.48
C LYS A 89 -18.82 14.65 -11.56
N GLY A 90 -19.60 13.72 -12.13
CA GLY A 90 -20.39 12.74 -11.39
C GLY A 90 -19.64 11.46 -11.05
N SER A 91 -18.49 11.19 -11.67
CA SER A 91 -17.70 10.00 -11.40
C SER A 91 -16.83 10.17 -10.14
N PRO A 92 -16.94 9.29 -9.13
CA PRO A 92 -16.03 9.26 -7.98
C PRO A 92 -14.65 8.69 -8.35
N TYR A 93 -14.49 8.12 -9.55
CA TYR A 93 -13.24 7.54 -10.05
C TYR A 93 -12.63 8.44 -11.14
N PRO A 94 -11.28 8.47 -11.29
CA PRO A 94 -10.60 9.15 -12.39
C PRO A 94 -10.81 8.38 -13.70
N CYS A 95 -12.04 8.42 -14.23
CA CYS A 95 -12.38 7.80 -15.50
C CYS A 95 -11.77 8.58 -16.66
N LYS A 96 -11.34 7.87 -17.70
CA LYS A 96 -10.83 8.50 -18.92
C LYS A 96 -11.94 9.32 -19.57
N TYR A 97 -11.61 10.54 -20.01
CA TYR A 97 -12.52 11.44 -20.73
C TYR A 97 -13.19 10.75 -21.93
N GLU A 98 -12.46 9.85 -22.60
CA GLU A 98 -12.88 9.10 -23.78
C GLU A 98 -14.14 8.25 -23.55
N ILE A 99 -14.43 7.83 -22.31
CA ILE A 99 -15.58 6.96 -22.00
C ILE A 99 -16.92 7.68 -22.21
N GLY A 100 -16.95 9.00 -22.00
CA GLY A 100 -18.14 9.84 -22.18
C GLY A 100 -18.21 10.56 -23.52
N HIS A 101 -17.16 10.48 -24.33
CA HIS A 101 -17.07 11.24 -25.58
C HIS A 101 -17.92 10.59 -26.68
N GLN A 102 -18.77 11.39 -27.31
CA GLN A 102 -19.50 11.02 -28.51
C GLN A 102 -19.18 12.02 -29.60
N ASP A 103 -19.10 11.56 -30.85
CA ASP A 103 -18.99 12.47 -31.98
C ASP A 103 -20.29 13.26 -32.13
N THR A 104 -20.20 14.58 -32.28
CA THR A 104 -21.37 15.47 -32.28
C THR A 104 -22.33 15.22 -33.43
N ASN A 105 -21.85 14.62 -34.52
CA ASN A 105 -22.60 14.24 -35.72
C ASN A 105 -23.12 12.78 -35.72
N ALA A 106 -22.68 11.96 -34.76
CA ALA A 106 -23.04 10.54 -34.63
C ALA A 106 -23.43 10.16 -33.20
N ALA A 107 -23.90 11.16 -32.43
CA ALA A 107 -24.33 10.97 -31.07
C ALA A 107 -25.54 10.02 -31.01
N LEU A 108 -25.63 9.25 -29.92
CA LEU A 108 -26.73 8.32 -29.65
C LEU A 108 -27.72 8.97 -28.68
N PRO A 109 -29.02 8.61 -28.75
CA PRO A 109 -29.97 9.06 -27.75
C PRO A 109 -29.56 8.55 -26.36
N PRO A 110 -29.93 9.27 -25.27
CA PRO A 110 -29.45 8.97 -23.92
C PRO A 110 -29.65 7.51 -23.48
N GLU A 111 -30.79 6.91 -23.86
CA GLU A 111 -31.13 5.52 -23.51
C GLU A 111 -30.29 4.49 -24.25
N GLU A 112 -30.05 4.70 -25.55
CA GLU A 112 -29.16 3.84 -26.35
C GLU A 112 -27.70 4.02 -25.96
N PHE A 113 -27.30 5.24 -25.56
CA PHE A 113 -25.96 5.48 -25.08
C PHE A 113 -25.70 4.79 -23.74
N ALA A 114 -26.63 4.88 -22.79
CA ALA A 114 -26.53 4.18 -21.50
C ALA A 114 -26.49 2.66 -21.68
N SER A 115 -27.31 2.10 -22.58
CA SER A 115 -27.31 0.67 -22.86
C SER A 115 -26.02 0.21 -23.55
N LYS A 116 -25.47 1.01 -24.48
CA LYS A 116 -24.16 0.76 -25.10
C LYS A 116 -23.04 0.74 -24.07
N LEU A 117 -22.99 1.70 -23.15
CA LEU A 117 -21.99 1.74 -22.08
C LEU A 117 -22.06 0.49 -21.20
N ARG A 118 -23.26 0.01 -20.85
CA ARG A 118 -23.45 -1.24 -20.11
C ARG A 118 -23.01 -2.46 -20.91
N ALA A 119 -23.34 -2.51 -22.20
CA ALA A 119 -22.93 -3.60 -23.08
C ALA A 119 -21.41 -3.66 -23.21
N ASP A 120 -20.74 -2.51 -23.36
CA ASP A 120 -19.29 -2.43 -23.41
C ASP A 120 -18.65 -2.83 -22.08
N ALA A 121 -19.21 -2.40 -20.93
CA ALA A 121 -18.75 -2.82 -19.62
C ALA A 121 -18.83 -4.36 -19.44
N ASN A 122 -19.94 -4.96 -19.86
CA ASN A 122 -20.13 -6.41 -19.83
C ASN A 122 -19.19 -7.15 -20.79
N ASN A 123 -18.97 -6.63 -21.99
CA ASN A 123 -18.02 -7.18 -22.95
C ASN A 123 -16.58 -7.12 -22.42
N ILE A 124 -16.18 -6.02 -21.78
CA ILE A 124 -14.85 -5.90 -21.16
C ILE A 124 -14.72 -6.91 -20.02
N ARG A 125 -15.74 -7.08 -19.17
CA ARG A 125 -15.75 -8.12 -18.12
C ARG A 125 -15.64 -9.53 -18.70
N GLU A 126 -16.36 -9.83 -19.77
CA GLU A 126 -16.32 -11.14 -20.40
C GLU A 126 -14.97 -11.39 -21.09
N GLN A 127 -14.43 -10.40 -21.81
CA GLN A 127 -13.13 -10.53 -22.48
C GLN A 127 -11.96 -10.59 -21.50
N SER A 128 -11.97 -9.77 -20.45
CA SER A 128 -10.96 -9.81 -19.38
C SER A 128 -10.98 -11.13 -18.61
N SER A 129 -12.14 -11.79 -18.50
CA SER A 129 -12.20 -13.15 -17.93
C SER A 129 -11.56 -14.23 -18.79
N LYS A 130 -11.40 -13.98 -20.10
CA LYS A 130 -10.88 -14.92 -21.11
C LYS A 130 -9.44 -14.64 -21.55
N ARG A 131 -8.87 -13.48 -21.21
CA ARG A 131 -7.52 -13.08 -21.63
C ARG A 131 -6.47 -13.55 -20.60
N PRO A 132 -5.34 -14.09 -21.05
CA PRO A 132 -4.25 -14.45 -20.15
C PRO A 132 -3.69 -13.19 -19.50
N VAL A 133 -3.34 -13.31 -18.21
CA VAL A 133 -2.73 -12.21 -17.46
C VAL A 133 -1.33 -11.93 -18.05
N ARG A 134 -1.17 -10.77 -18.70
CA ARG A 134 0.08 -10.33 -19.31
C ARG A 134 0.70 -9.22 -18.47
N SER A 135 1.98 -9.35 -18.15
CA SER A 135 2.76 -8.28 -17.49
C SER A 135 4.04 -8.02 -18.24
N TYR A 136 4.19 -6.80 -18.78
CA TYR A 136 5.41 -6.37 -19.47
C TYR A 136 5.93 -7.38 -20.54
N GLY A 137 5.02 -8.05 -21.25
CA GLY A 137 5.36 -9.04 -22.28
C GLY A 137 5.58 -10.47 -21.78
N ILE A 138 5.44 -10.73 -20.49
CA ILE A 138 5.50 -12.06 -19.88
C ILE A 138 4.07 -12.56 -19.66
N GLU A 139 3.75 -13.72 -20.23
CA GLU A 139 2.47 -14.40 -20.02
C GLU A 139 2.54 -15.20 -18.71
N LEU A 140 1.71 -14.84 -17.73
CA LEU A 140 1.56 -15.63 -16.51
C LEU A 140 0.59 -16.79 -16.79
N PRO A 141 0.89 -18.02 -16.35
CA PRO A 141 0.02 -19.15 -16.60
C PRO A 141 -1.33 -18.91 -15.90
N GLU A 142 -2.45 -19.00 -16.62
CA GLU A 142 -3.78 -18.69 -16.06
C GLU A 142 -4.16 -19.57 -14.85
N LYS A 143 -3.62 -20.79 -14.81
CA LYS A 143 -3.89 -21.79 -13.79
C LYS A 143 -2.59 -22.28 -13.18
N ALA A 144 -2.48 -22.17 -11.86
CA ALA A 144 -1.46 -22.86 -11.10
C ALA A 144 -1.95 -24.27 -10.76
N THR A 145 -1.15 -25.30 -11.09
CA THR A 145 -1.40 -26.66 -10.62
C THR A 145 -0.78 -26.83 -9.24
N ILE A 146 -1.60 -26.83 -8.20
CA ILE A 146 -1.15 -27.14 -6.85
C ILE A 146 -1.44 -28.62 -6.61
N SER A 147 -0.42 -29.41 -6.30
CA SER A 147 -0.61 -30.77 -5.83
C SER A 147 -0.83 -30.74 -4.32
N LEU A 148 -2.07 -30.90 -3.87
CA LEU A 148 -2.40 -31.01 -2.45
C LEU A 148 -2.88 -32.45 -2.20
N PHE A 149 -2.20 -33.18 -1.30
CA PHE A 149 -2.56 -34.57 -0.97
C PHE A 149 -2.73 -35.52 -2.19
N GLY A 150 -1.90 -35.34 -3.23
CA GLY A 150 -1.92 -36.18 -4.42
C GLY A 150 -2.95 -35.80 -5.49
N THR A 151 -3.87 -34.87 -5.23
CA THR A 151 -4.77 -34.31 -6.23
C THR A 151 -4.20 -33.03 -6.85
N LYS A 152 -4.19 -32.96 -8.19
CA LYS A 152 -3.80 -31.77 -8.95
C LYS A 152 -4.99 -30.83 -9.04
N LEU A 153 -5.03 -29.82 -8.17
CA LEU A 153 -6.02 -28.75 -8.23
C LEU A 153 -5.52 -27.66 -9.17
N MET A 154 -6.30 -27.37 -10.22
CA MET A 154 -6.05 -26.23 -11.11
C MET A 154 -6.79 -25.01 -10.58
N ILE A 155 -6.05 -24.07 -9.99
CA ILE A 155 -6.62 -22.85 -9.41
C ILE A 155 -6.17 -21.66 -10.24
N SER A 156 -7.07 -20.71 -10.52
CA SER A 156 -6.69 -19.46 -11.19
C SER A 156 -5.62 -18.73 -10.37
N ILE A 157 -4.59 -18.20 -11.02
CA ILE A 157 -3.57 -17.41 -10.32
C ILE A 157 -4.18 -16.23 -9.56
N TYR A 158 -5.26 -15.65 -10.09
CA TYR A 158 -5.96 -14.55 -9.44
C TYR A 158 -6.60 -14.99 -8.11
N THR A 159 -7.34 -16.10 -8.10
CA THR A 159 -7.96 -16.60 -6.86
C THR A 159 -6.92 -17.09 -5.86
N LEU A 160 -5.82 -17.69 -6.34
CA LEU A 160 -4.68 -18.04 -5.50
C LEU A 160 -4.08 -16.79 -4.83
N THR A 161 -3.93 -15.70 -5.59
CA THR A 161 -3.37 -14.42 -5.09
C THR A 161 -4.29 -13.78 -4.06
N GLN A 162 -5.61 -13.80 -4.28
CA GLN A 162 -6.60 -13.37 -3.28
C GLN A 162 -6.50 -14.16 -1.98
N VAL A 163 -6.40 -15.49 -2.07
CA VAL A 163 -6.23 -16.36 -0.89
C VAL A 163 -4.92 -16.05 -0.17
N MET A 164 -3.81 -15.90 -0.89
CA MET A 164 -2.52 -15.52 -0.31
C MET A 164 -2.59 -14.16 0.38
N GLN A 165 -3.28 -13.19 -0.20
CA GLN A 165 -3.48 -11.86 0.39
C GLN A 165 -4.28 -11.93 1.70
N ILE A 166 -5.33 -12.75 1.76
CA ILE A 166 -6.12 -12.99 2.99
C ILE A 166 -5.25 -13.64 4.06
N VAL A 167 -4.42 -14.61 3.69
CA VAL A 167 -3.52 -15.32 4.62
C VAL A 167 -2.36 -14.43 5.09
N LEU A 168 -1.84 -13.54 4.25
CA LEU A 168 -0.76 -12.62 4.60
C LEU A 168 -1.16 -11.60 5.66
N PHE A 169 -2.44 -11.20 5.70
CA PHE A 169 -2.94 -10.24 6.69
C PHE A 169 -2.65 -10.65 8.15
N PRO A 170 -3.16 -11.80 8.67
CA PRO A 170 -2.92 -12.20 10.05
C PRO A 170 -1.43 -12.48 10.31
N ILE A 171 -0.69 -12.99 9.32
CA ILE A 171 0.75 -13.23 9.45
C ILE A 171 1.49 -11.91 9.68
N LEU A 172 1.20 -10.87 8.90
CA LEU A 172 1.80 -9.55 9.04
C LEU A 172 1.47 -8.92 10.39
N ILE A 173 0.21 -8.98 10.83
CA ILE A 173 -0.20 -8.43 12.13
C ILE A 173 0.50 -9.16 13.28
N LEU A 174 0.53 -10.49 13.27
CA LEU A 174 1.21 -11.29 14.28
C LEU A 174 2.72 -11.04 14.29
N TRP A 175 3.33 -10.90 13.12
CA TRP A 175 4.75 -10.62 12.99
C TRP A 175 5.12 -9.21 13.48
N LEU A 176 4.42 -8.17 13.00
CA LEU A 176 4.64 -6.78 13.43
C LEU A 176 4.36 -6.58 14.92
N GLY A 177 3.30 -7.21 15.45
CA GLY A 177 2.99 -7.20 16.88
C GLY A 177 4.04 -7.95 17.71
N SER A 178 4.59 -9.05 17.19
CA SER A 178 5.67 -9.78 17.85
C SER A 178 6.98 -9.00 17.86
N LEU A 179 7.30 -8.31 16.76
CA LEU A 179 8.44 -7.38 16.68
C LEU A 179 8.31 -6.27 17.72
N PHE A 180 7.17 -5.59 17.76
CA PHE A 180 6.93 -4.49 18.70
C PHE A 180 7.05 -4.96 20.15
N ASN A 181 6.37 -6.05 20.52
CA ASN A 181 6.40 -6.56 21.90
C ASN A 181 7.80 -7.00 22.33
N THR A 182 8.56 -7.64 21.43
CA THR A 182 9.92 -8.07 21.73
C THR A 182 10.83 -6.85 21.87
N ARG A 183 10.72 -5.88 20.96
CA ARG A 183 11.54 -4.67 20.97
C ARG A 183 11.23 -3.78 22.16
N TYR A 184 9.97 -3.54 22.47
CA TYR A 184 9.53 -2.73 23.61
C TYR A 184 10.07 -3.27 24.95
N ARG A 185 10.03 -4.60 25.13
CA ARG A 185 10.62 -5.24 26.33
C ARG A 185 12.13 -5.09 26.37
N GLU A 186 12.79 -5.20 25.21
CA GLU A 186 14.22 -4.97 25.09
C GLU A 186 14.56 -3.52 25.45
N THR A 187 13.88 -2.51 24.90
CA THR A 187 14.18 -1.10 25.16
C THR A 187 14.05 -0.73 26.64
N ILE A 188 13.08 -1.29 27.36
CA ILE A 188 12.94 -1.12 28.82
C ILE A 188 14.19 -1.63 29.55
N LEU A 189 14.65 -2.83 29.21
CA LEU A 189 15.83 -3.42 29.83
C LEU A 189 17.12 -2.65 29.46
N ILE A 190 17.21 -2.15 28.24
CA ILE A 190 18.33 -1.29 27.80
C ILE A 190 18.34 0.04 28.57
N GLY A 191 17.16 0.60 28.87
CA GLY A 191 17.04 1.79 29.71
C GLY A 191 17.78 1.64 31.05
N VAL A 192 17.73 0.44 31.64
CA VAL A 192 18.36 0.11 32.93
C VAL A 192 19.83 -0.33 32.78
N ALA A 193 20.26 -0.74 31.59
CA ALA A 193 21.64 -1.21 31.37
C ALA A 193 22.68 -0.10 31.62
N ALA A 194 23.77 -0.46 32.31
CA ALA A 194 24.85 0.46 32.65
C ALA A 194 26.00 0.43 31.63
N LYS A 195 26.28 -0.73 31.04
CA LYS A 195 27.37 -0.92 30.08
C LYS A 195 26.84 -1.36 28.73
N ILE A 196 27.54 -0.96 27.67
CA ILE A 196 27.22 -1.35 26.30
C ILE A 196 27.44 -2.86 26.05
N SER A 197 28.36 -3.49 26.81
CA SER A 197 28.64 -4.93 26.74
C SER A 197 27.47 -5.81 27.19
N ASP A 198 26.54 -5.24 27.95
CA ASP A 198 25.39 -5.97 28.47
C ASP A 198 24.30 -6.13 27.38
N LEU A 199 24.45 -5.39 26.28
CA LEU A 199 23.56 -5.40 25.11
C LEU A 199 23.78 -6.64 24.24
N TYR A 200 22.69 -7.16 23.66
CA TYR A 200 22.83 -8.13 22.59
C TYR A 200 23.25 -7.43 21.29
N PRO A 201 24.31 -7.88 20.61
CA PRO A 201 24.88 -7.17 19.47
C PRO A 201 24.15 -7.53 18.17
N HIS A 202 22.94 -6.97 17.95
CA HIS A 202 22.26 -7.06 16.66
C HIS A 202 22.26 -5.72 15.92
N VAL A 203 21.98 -5.75 14.61
CA VAL A 203 22.05 -4.60 13.69
C VAL A 203 21.29 -3.35 14.17
N ILE A 204 20.17 -3.51 14.88
CA ILE A 204 19.37 -2.37 15.39
C ILE A 204 19.94 -1.77 16.69
N ASN A 205 20.83 -2.43 17.43
CA ASN A 205 21.33 -1.91 18.71
C ASN A 205 22.51 -0.97 18.50
N VAL A 206 22.21 0.19 17.91
CA VAL A 206 23.16 1.29 17.69
C VAL A 206 23.00 2.33 18.81
N TYR A 207 24.05 2.55 19.58
CA TYR A 207 24.07 3.53 20.66
C TYR A 207 25.33 4.39 20.61
N MET A 208 25.20 5.62 21.12
CA MET A 208 26.33 6.51 21.28
C MET A 208 27.15 6.07 22.51
N ASN A 209 28.43 5.79 22.26
CA ASN A 209 29.42 5.45 23.29
C ASN A 209 30.31 6.66 23.58
N ALA A 210 29.77 7.66 24.29
CA ALA A 210 30.47 8.92 24.52
C ALA A 210 30.00 9.60 25.81
N THR A 211 30.94 10.21 26.52
CA THR A 211 30.66 11.14 27.61
C THR A 211 30.63 12.56 27.06
N LEU A 212 29.45 13.19 27.01
CA LEU A 212 29.32 14.56 26.53
C LEU A 212 29.91 15.55 27.54
N PRO A 213 30.96 16.33 27.17
CA PRO A 213 31.57 17.26 28.10
C PRO A 213 30.58 18.35 28.55
N PRO A 214 30.77 18.92 29.76
CA PRO A 214 30.03 20.11 30.17
C PRO A 214 30.39 21.28 29.24
N LEU A 215 29.38 22.07 28.85
CA LEU A 215 29.59 23.25 28.01
C LEU A 215 30.36 24.31 28.82
N ARG A 216 31.60 24.60 28.41
CA ARG A 216 32.46 25.61 29.06
C ARG A 216 32.02 27.04 28.79
N LYS A 217 31.29 27.29 27.70
CA LYS A 217 30.72 28.60 27.32
C LYS A 217 29.25 28.46 26.91
N LYS A 218 28.43 29.46 27.26
CA LYS A 218 27.00 29.52 26.97
C LYS A 218 26.77 29.84 25.48
N SER A 219 26.93 28.84 24.62
CA SER A 219 26.60 28.94 23.19
C SER A 219 25.23 28.29 22.95
N TRP A 220 24.34 28.99 22.24
CA TRP A 220 23.03 28.45 21.87
C TRP A 220 23.18 27.21 20.98
N ALA A 221 24.05 27.29 19.97
CA ALA A 221 24.35 26.16 19.08
C ALA A 221 24.90 24.94 19.85
N GLY A 222 25.82 25.14 20.80
CA GLY A 222 26.35 24.05 21.63
C GLY A 222 25.31 23.43 22.56
N TYR A 223 24.35 24.23 23.05
CA TYR A 223 23.22 23.73 23.84
C TYR A 223 22.30 22.82 23.03
N TYR A 224 21.88 23.26 21.84
CA TYR A 224 21.04 22.43 20.96
C TYR A 224 21.78 21.18 20.48
N PHE A 225 23.05 21.30 20.09
CA PHE A 225 23.85 20.17 19.65
C PHE A 225 24.00 19.12 20.76
N LYS A 226 24.29 19.54 22.00
CA LYS A 226 24.36 18.63 23.15
C LYS A 226 23.02 17.93 23.44
N THR A 227 21.92 18.62 23.22
CA THR A 227 20.57 18.09 23.47
C THR A 227 20.14 17.12 22.37
N LEU A 228 20.49 17.38 21.11
CA LEU A 228 20.05 16.59 19.95
C LEU A 228 20.94 15.39 19.65
N ILE A 229 22.25 15.47 19.90
CA ILE A 229 23.19 14.40 19.55
C ILE A 229 22.86 13.02 20.17
N PRO A 230 22.32 12.89 21.41
CA PRO A 230 21.95 11.59 21.96
C PRO A 230 20.78 10.93 21.22
N TYR A 231 19.97 11.70 20.48
CA TYR A 231 18.82 11.21 19.73
C TYR A 231 19.17 10.78 18.30
N PHE A 232 20.35 11.15 17.79
CA PHE A 232 20.79 10.75 16.45
C PHE A 232 20.81 9.21 16.27
N PRO A 233 21.34 8.41 17.23
CA PRO A 233 21.23 6.96 17.15
C PRO A 233 19.79 6.45 17.03
N ALA A 234 18.80 7.11 17.65
CA ALA A 234 17.40 6.69 17.51
C ALA A 234 16.92 6.81 16.05
N LEU A 235 17.31 7.86 15.34
CA LEU A 235 17.00 8.01 13.91
C LEU A 235 17.66 6.91 13.07
N VAL A 236 18.91 6.56 13.38
CA VAL A 236 19.61 5.45 12.72
C VAL A 236 18.88 4.12 12.97
N ARG A 237 18.44 3.86 14.20
CA ARG A 237 17.68 2.65 14.54
C ARG A 237 16.34 2.58 13.82
N ILE A 238 15.61 3.69 13.74
CA ILE A 238 14.36 3.79 12.98
C ILE A 238 14.62 3.50 11.50
N PHE A 239 15.65 4.12 10.91
CA PHE A 239 16.02 3.88 9.51
C PHE A 239 16.35 2.41 9.24
N LEU A 240 17.20 1.79 10.08
CA LEU A 240 17.54 0.38 9.96
C LEU A 240 16.31 -0.52 10.12
N LEU A 241 15.41 -0.20 11.04
CA LEU A 241 14.17 -0.94 11.25
C LEU A 241 13.23 -0.81 10.04
N SER A 242 13.15 0.39 9.44
CA SER A 242 12.35 0.64 8.24
C SER A 242 12.79 -0.22 7.06
N ILE A 243 14.08 -0.55 6.91
CA ILE A 243 14.56 -1.45 5.85
C ILE A 243 13.89 -2.83 5.93
N PHE A 244 13.61 -3.34 7.14
CA PHE A 244 12.98 -4.63 7.33
C PHE A 244 11.45 -4.58 7.29
N ILE A 245 10.84 -3.48 7.78
CA ILE A 245 9.39 -3.37 7.92
C ILE A 245 8.71 -2.78 6.68
N MET A 246 9.34 -1.82 6.00
CA MET A 246 8.70 -1.10 4.89
C MET A 246 8.41 -1.97 3.67
N PRO A 247 9.34 -2.83 3.18
CA PRO A 247 9.05 -3.66 2.01
C PRO A 247 7.77 -4.52 2.15
N PRO A 248 7.62 -5.37 3.20
CA PRO A 248 6.42 -6.21 3.31
C PRO A 248 5.16 -5.37 3.51
N THR A 249 5.22 -4.27 4.27
CA THR A 249 4.08 -3.37 4.46
C THR A 249 3.65 -2.69 3.16
N ILE A 250 4.57 -2.08 2.42
CA ILE A 250 4.26 -1.36 1.17
C ILE A 250 3.67 -2.32 0.14
N PHE A 251 4.33 -3.46 -0.10
CA PHE A 251 3.87 -4.40 -1.13
C PHE A 251 2.52 -5.03 -0.77
N TYR A 252 2.29 -5.32 0.52
CA TYR A 252 0.98 -5.77 0.97
C TYR A 252 -0.11 -4.72 0.75
N CYS A 253 0.12 -3.47 1.16
CA CYS A 253 -0.82 -2.37 0.93
C CYS A 253 -1.06 -2.10 -0.56
N ALA A 254 -0.01 -2.16 -1.39
CA ALA A 254 -0.14 -2.05 -2.84
C ALA A 254 -1.02 -3.18 -3.40
N SER A 255 -0.82 -4.42 -2.94
CA SER A 255 -1.65 -5.55 -3.37
C SER A 255 -3.13 -5.36 -3.01
N LEU A 256 -3.43 -4.80 -1.84
CA LEU A 256 -4.80 -4.47 -1.43
C LEU A 256 -5.43 -3.45 -2.39
N PHE A 257 -4.67 -2.43 -2.78
CA PHE A 257 -5.15 -1.39 -3.69
C PHE A 257 -5.47 -1.94 -5.08
N TYR A 258 -4.61 -2.79 -5.64
CA TYR A 258 -4.79 -3.32 -7.00
C TYR A 258 -5.78 -4.49 -7.09
N LEU A 259 -5.94 -5.29 -6.03
CA LEU A 259 -6.75 -6.52 -6.05
C LEU A 259 -8.14 -6.39 -5.40
N SER A 260 -8.43 -5.28 -4.71
CA SER A 260 -9.69 -5.06 -3.99
C SER A 260 -10.91 -5.29 -4.90
N ALA A 261 -11.68 -6.33 -4.59
CA ALA A 261 -13.01 -6.55 -5.17
C ALA A 261 -14.04 -5.66 -4.45
N ASP A 262 -14.93 -5.01 -5.21
CA ASP A 262 -15.93 -4.07 -4.68
C ASP A 262 -16.73 -4.63 -3.49
N GLU A 263 -16.93 -5.94 -3.44
CA GLU A 263 -17.70 -6.61 -2.37
C GLU A 263 -16.98 -6.60 -1.01
N HIS A 264 -15.66 -6.41 -0.96
CA HIS A 264 -14.85 -6.46 0.28
C HIS A 264 -13.88 -5.28 0.44
N ALA A 265 -14.09 -4.18 -0.29
CA ALA A 265 -13.23 -3.00 -0.25
C ALA A 265 -13.03 -2.44 1.17
N ALA A 266 -14.10 -2.40 1.99
CA ALA A 266 -14.02 -1.95 3.38
C ALA A 266 -13.08 -2.82 4.25
N LEU A 267 -13.11 -4.14 4.04
CA LEU A 267 -12.24 -5.08 4.74
C LEU A 267 -10.78 -4.89 4.32
N ALA A 268 -10.54 -4.66 3.03
CA ALA A 268 -9.21 -4.39 2.48
C ALA A 268 -8.62 -3.09 3.04
N VAL A 269 -9.42 -2.02 3.11
CA VAL A 269 -9.02 -0.74 3.71
C VAL A 269 -8.68 -0.90 5.18
N MET A 270 -9.53 -1.59 5.95
CA MET A 270 -9.29 -1.87 7.37
C MET A 270 -8.01 -2.68 7.57
N ALA A 271 -7.80 -3.72 6.76
CA ALA A 271 -6.59 -4.55 6.81
C ALA A 271 -5.33 -3.73 6.54
N GLY A 272 -5.35 -2.90 5.48
CA GLY A 272 -4.25 -1.99 5.15
C GLY A 272 -3.96 -1.00 6.28
N PHE A 273 -5.01 -0.39 6.85
CA PHE A 273 -4.89 0.56 7.96
C PHE A 273 -4.27 -0.08 9.21
N LEU A 274 -4.70 -1.29 9.57
CA LEU A 274 -4.14 -2.03 10.71
C LEU A 274 -2.67 -2.36 10.50
N VAL A 275 -2.27 -2.83 9.31
CA VAL A 275 -0.86 -3.14 9.01
C VAL A 275 0.00 -1.87 9.11
N ILE A 276 -0.50 -0.72 8.62
CA ILE A 276 0.19 0.57 8.74
C ILE A 276 0.35 0.99 10.21
N ILE A 277 -0.70 0.88 11.02
CA ILE A 277 -0.63 1.21 12.46
C ILE A 277 0.42 0.35 13.16
N PHE A 278 0.41 -0.97 12.94
CA PHE A 278 1.36 -1.88 13.57
C PHE A 278 2.80 -1.64 13.09
N SER A 279 2.98 -1.26 11.82
CA SER A 279 4.27 -0.83 11.28
C SER A 279 4.77 0.44 11.97
N MET A 280 3.93 1.48 12.09
CA MET A 280 4.29 2.73 12.79
C MET A 280 4.60 2.51 14.28
N THR A 281 3.86 1.62 14.94
CA THR A 281 4.05 1.31 16.36
C THR A 281 5.46 0.76 16.65
N ASN A 282 6.06 0.03 15.70
CA ASN A 282 7.44 -0.42 15.80
C ASN A 282 8.43 0.77 15.81
N ALA A 283 8.23 1.79 14.98
CA ALA A 283 9.05 3.00 15.00
C ALA A 283 8.87 3.82 16.29
N ILE A 284 7.64 3.90 16.81
CA ILE A 284 7.34 4.60 18.08
C ILE A 284 8.13 3.97 19.24
N SER A 285 8.34 2.66 19.23
CA SER A 285 9.12 1.99 20.29
C SER A 285 10.56 2.52 20.41
N GLU A 286 11.15 2.98 19.32
CA GLU A 286 12.50 3.60 19.29
C GLU A 286 12.53 5.03 19.85
N LEU A 287 11.38 5.72 19.83
CA LEU A 287 11.23 7.08 20.33
C LEU A 287 10.88 7.15 21.83
N SER A 288 10.82 6.00 22.49
CA SER A 288 10.54 5.92 23.93
C SER A 288 11.54 6.72 24.76
N ARG A 289 11.07 7.48 25.76
CA ARG A 289 11.90 8.44 26.53
C ARG A 289 13.14 7.79 27.20
N TRP A 290 13.04 6.55 27.65
CA TRP A 290 14.13 5.82 28.31
C TRP A 290 15.18 5.25 27.34
N HIS A 291 14.90 5.29 26.03
CA HIS A 291 15.68 4.60 25.00
C HIS A 291 16.21 5.53 23.91
N ALA A 292 15.41 6.51 23.48
CA ALA A 292 15.74 7.39 22.36
C ALA A 292 17.05 8.17 22.59
N GLY A 293 17.22 8.74 23.78
CA GLY A 293 18.41 9.50 24.18
C GLY A 293 19.44 8.71 24.99
N LYS A 294 19.34 7.37 25.04
CA LYS A 294 20.23 6.54 25.85
C LYS A 294 21.66 6.62 25.31
N THR A 295 22.59 6.97 26.20
CA THR A 295 24.04 6.98 25.95
C THR A 295 24.72 6.02 26.91
N PHE A 296 25.83 5.44 26.48
CA PHE A 296 26.70 4.63 27.34
C PHE A 296 28.00 5.40 27.60
N PRO A 297 28.53 5.33 28.84
CA PRO A 297 29.80 5.98 29.15
C PRO A 297 30.92 5.37 28.31
N GLY A 298 31.56 6.22 27.50
CA GLY A 298 32.74 5.84 26.71
C GLY A 298 33.93 5.42 27.58
N PRO A 299 34.93 4.75 26.99
CA PRO A 299 36.20 4.56 27.67
C PRO A 299 36.71 5.92 28.14
N LYS A 300 37.15 6.02 29.39
CA LYS A 300 37.81 7.23 29.88
C LYS A 300 39.01 7.44 28.97
N LEU A 301 38.94 8.44 28.09
CA LEU A 301 40.12 8.98 27.44
C LEU A 301 41.01 9.43 28.60
N ASN A 302 42.06 8.67 28.91
CA ASN A 302 43.08 9.10 29.83
C ASN A 302 43.52 10.47 29.31
N ALA A 303 43.19 11.52 30.04
CA ALA A 303 43.69 12.86 29.80
C ALA A 303 45.19 12.84 30.15
N GLN A 304 45.98 12.21 29.29
CA GLN A 304 47.40 12.48 29.18
C GLN A 304 47.54 13.61 28.16
N ARG A 305 47.51 14.82 28.68
CA ARG A 305 48.34 15.97 28.26
C ARG A 305 48.04 17.16 29.16
#